data_AF-A5GBL9-F1
#
_entry.id   AF-A5GBL9-F1
#
_cell.length_a   1.000
_cell.length_b   1.000
_cell.length_c   1.000
_cell.angle_alpha   90.00
_cell.angle_beta   90.00
_cell.angle_gamma   90.00
#
_symmetry.space_group_name_H-M   'P 1'
#
loop_
_entity.id
_entity.type
_entity.pdbx_description
1 polymer ?
#
loop_
_entity_poly.entity_id
_entity_poly.type
_entity_poly.pdbx_seq_one_letter_code
_entity_poly.pdbx_strand_id
1 'polypeptide(L)'
;MSWLLERLRKCQEDRGMMANLRCILVDNKKHRAWPALNRLGVAIDNDVAAFVAGLFATHPEATTFGNFGATCKTIEQKRGDKRGDDNKLTPTERRFQHLLSAERGDELNNRILRMVLMAKSQGVPVNYEKLETDLKYWSDKKKTEWAAAFWTPGVATATEEVA
;
A
#
# COMPACT_ATOMS: atom_id res chain seq x y z
N MET A 1 -8.48 -7.48 -11.29
CA MET A 1 -9.32 -6.59 -10.47
C MET A 1 -9.86 -7.43 -9.32
N SER A 2 -9.40 -7.19 -8.09
CA SER A 2 -9.85 -7.98 -6.95
C SER A 2 -11.29 -7.60 -6.59
N TRP A 3 -12.07 -8.60 -6.16
CA TRP A 3 -13.46 -8.40 -5.73
C TRP A 3 -13.57 -7.33 -4.63
N LEU A 4 -12.57 -7.26 -3.74
CA LEU A 4 -12.49 -6.28 -2.65
C LEU A 4 -12.41 -4.85 -3.21
N LEU A 5 -11.52 -4.61 -4.18
CA LEU A 5 -11.32 -3.29 -4.77
C LEU A 5 -12.58 -2.82 -5.52
N GLU A 6 -13.26 -3.71 -6.23
CA GLU A 6 -14.53 -3.40 -6.90
C GLU A 6 -15.61 -2.96 -5.91
N ARG A 7 -15.74 -3.66 -4.78
CA ARG A 7 -16.71 -3.28 -3.73
C ARG A 7 -16.34 -1.97 -3.07
N LEU A 8 -15.05 -1.77 -2.76
CA LEU A 8 -14.56 -0.51 -2.16
C LEU A 8 -14.84 0.69 -3.06
N ARG A 9 -14.63 0.55 -4.38
CA ARG A 9 -14.98 1.59 -5.36
C ARG A 9 -16.47 1.91 -5.39
N LYS A 10 -17.34 0.90 -5.32
CA LYS A 10 -18.80 1.12 -5.28
C LYS A 10 -19.25 1.90 -4.04
N CYS A 11 -18.51 1.79 -2.94
CA CYS A 11 -18.86 2.45 -1.68
C CYS A 11 -18.03 3.71 -1.40
N GLN A 12 -17.17 4.16 -2.32
CA GLN A 12 -16.25 5.28 -2.07
C GLN A 12 -16.96 6.61 -1.75
N GLU A 13 -18.17 6.81 -2.29
CA GLU A 13 -18.98 8.01 -2.06
C GLU A 13 -19.72 7.98 -0.71
N ASP A 14 -19.83 6.80 -0.08
CA ASP A 14 -20.39 6.68 1.27
C ASP A 14 -19.36 7.11 2.32
N ARG A 15 -19.42 8.39 2.69
CA ARG A 15 -18.52 9.00 3.67
C ARG A 15 -18.57 8.33 5.05
N GLY A 16 -19.74 7.83 5.46
CA GLY A 16 -19.91 7.17 6.75
C GLY A 16 -19.24 5.80 6.76
N MET A 17 -19.43 5.04 5.68
CA MET A 17 -18.75 3.78 5.48
C MET A 17 -17.24 3.95 5.42
N MET A 18 -16.73 4.91 4.65
CA MET A 18 -15.29 5.20 4.57
C MET A 18 -14.72 5.67 5.92
N ALA A 19 -15.46 6.44 6.72
CA ALA A 19 -15.04 6.82 8.06
C ALA A 19 -14.92 5.61 9.01
N ASN A 20 -15.87 4.69 8.95
CA ASN A 20 -15.82 3.45 9.73
C ASN A 20 -14.66 2.56 9.30
N LEU A 21 -14.40 2.42 8.00
CA LEU A 21 -13.26 1.63 7.49
C LEU A 21 -11.91 2.18 7.98
N ARG A 22 -11.72 3.51 8.02
CA ARG A 22 -10.48 4.11 8.56
C ARG A 22 -10.21 3.72 10.01
N CYS A 23 -11.24 3.38 10.78
CA CYS A 23 -11.06 2.98 12.18
C CYS A 23 -10.31 1.64 12.34
N ILE A 24 -10.18 0.82 11.29
CA ILE A 24 -9.39 -0.42 11.33
C ILE A 24 -7.88 -0.14 11.48
N LEU A 25 -7.42 1.04 11.06
CA LEU A 25 -6.03 1.48 11.12
C LEU A 25 -5.62 1.95 12.52
N VAL A 26 -6.57 1.99 13.46
CA VAL A 26 -6.35 2.46 14.83
C VAL A 26 -6.75 1.34 15.78
N ASP A 27 -5.77 0.80 16.51
CA ASP A 27 -5.95 -0.41 17.31
C ASP A 27 -7.13 -0.34 18.29
N ASN A 28 -7.29 0.79 18.99
CA ASN A 28 -8.38 0.98 19.95
C ASN A 28 -9.76 1.24 19.31
N LYS A 29 -9.86 1.37 17.99
CA LYS A 29 -11.11 1.64 17.26
C LYS A 29 -11.47 0.57 16.24
N LYS A 30 -10.70 -0.53 16.12
CA LYS A 30 -10.94 -1.62 15.16
C LYS A 30 -12.40 -2.11 15.17
N HIS A 31 -13.00 -2.24 16.36
CA HIS A 31 -14.40 -2.65 16.53
C HIS A 31 -15.42 -1.78 15.78
N ARG A 32 -15.13 -0.50 15.55
CA ARG A 32 -16.00 0.42 14.78
C ARG A 32 -16.00 0.12 13.28
N ALA A 33 -14.95 -0.52 12.78
CA ALA A 33 -14.84 -0.90 11.38
C ALA A 33 -15.61 -2.19 11.05
N TRP A 34 -15.87 -3.07 12.04
CA TRP A 34 -16.49 -4.38 11.82
C TRP A 34 -17.84 -4.32 11.09
N PRO A 35 -18.78 -3.40 11.41
CA PRO A 35 -20.02 -3.29 10.64
C PRO A 35 -19.78 -2.93 9.16
N ALA A 36 -18.80 -2.08 8.88
CA ALA A 36 -18.44 -1.71 7.51
C ALA A 36 -17.76 -2.87 6.76
N LEU A 37 -16.87 -3.61 7.45
CA LEU A 37 -16.23 -4.82 6.89
C LEU A 37 -17.26 -5.91 6.57
N ASN A 38 -18.21 -6.16 7.48
CA ASN A 38 -19.28 -7.13 7.25
C ASN A 38 -20.16 -6.73 6.05
N ARG A 39 -20.50 -5.43 5.91
CA ARG A 39 -21.22 -4.92 4.72
C ARG A 39 -20.42 -5.10 3.44
N LEU A 40 -19.08 -5.02 3.49
CA LEU A 40 -18.18 -5.33 2.39
C LEU A 40 -17.98 -6.85 2.19
N GLY A 41 -18.56 -7.71 3.01
CA GLY A 41 -18.31 -9.16 2.96
C GLY A 41 -16.87 -9.55 3.28
N VAL A 42 -16.13 -8.67 3.96
CA VAL A 42 -14.77 -8.95 4.44
C VAL A 42 -14.89 -9.57 5.81
N ALA A 43 -14.33 -10.77 5.97
CA ALA A 43 -14.28 -11.45 7.25
C ALA A 43 -13.43 -10.66 8.25
N ILE A 44 -13.89 -10.57 9.50
CA ILE A 44 -13.27 -9.72 10.53
C ILE A 44 -11.87 -10.22 10.92
N ASP A 45 -11.63 -11.53 10.78
CA ASP A 45 -10.37 -12.22 11.00
C ASP A 45 -9.38 -12.09 9.82
N ASN A 46 -9.83 -11.56 8.67
CA ASN A 46 -8.95 -11.28 7.54
C ASN A 46 -8.26 -9.92 7.71
N ASP A 47 -7.24 -9.90 8.57
CA ASP A 47 -6.47 -8.70 8.92
C ASP A 47 -5.90 -7.97 7.69
N VAL A 48 -5.46 -8.70 6.67
CA VAL A 48 -4.86 -8.12 5.46
C VAL A 48 -5.92 -7.38 4.64
N ALA A 49 -7.05 -8.02 4.35
CA ALA A 49 -8.13 -7.38 3.59
C ALA A 49 -8.74 -6.20 4.37
N ALA A 50 -8.89 -6.35 5.69
CA ALA A 50 -9.38 -5.29 6.58
C ALA A 50 -8.42 -4.09 6.59
N PHE A 51 -7.12 -4.32 6.69
CA PHE A 51 -6.09 -3.29 6.62
C PHE A 51 -6.09 -2.56 5.27
N VAL A 52 -6.14 -3.30 4.15
CA VAL A 52 -6.21 -2.73 2.79
C VAL A 52 -7.47 -1.89 2.60
N ALA A 53 -8.62 -2.33 3.12
CA ALA A 53 -9.86 -1.56 3.09
C ALA A 53 -9.73 -0.23 3.86
N GLY A 54 -9.05 -0.23 5.00
CA GLY A 54 -8.74 0.99 5.75
C GLY A 54 -7.81 1.94 4.97
N LEU A 55 -6.77 1.40 4.32
CA LEU A 55 -5.85 2.19 3.49
C LEU A 55 -6.58 2.84 2.31
N PHE A 56 -7.42 2.08 1.60
CA PHE A 56 -8.24 2.60 0.50
C PHE A 56 -9.18 3.71 0.98
N ALA A 57 -9.83 3.51 2.14
CA ALA A 57 -10.71 4.54 2.71
C ALA A 57 -9.96 5.84 3.04
N THR A 58 -8.66 5.77 3.31
CA THR A 58 -7.81 6.94 3.57
C THR A 58 -7.38 7.64 2.28
N HIS A 59 -7.09 6.86 1.24
CA HIS A 59 -6.64 7.32 -0.08
C HIS A 59 -7.28 6.47 -1.19
N PRO A 60 -8.45 6.88 -1.73
CA PRO A 60 -9.18 6.06 -2.70
C PRO A 60 -8.54 5.99 -4.10
N GLU A 61 -7.52 6.82 -4.38
CA GLU A 61 -6.85 6.82 -5.69
C GLU A 61 -6.08 5.51 -5.90
N ALA A 62 -6.65 4.64 -6.71
CA ALA A 62 -6.14 3.30 -6.96
C ALA A 62 -5.68 3.14 -8.41
N THR A 63 -4.55 2.45 -8.59
CA THR A 63 -4.04 2.02 -9.90
C THR A 63 -3.97 0.49 -9.97
N THR A 64 -3.94 -0.07 -11.17
CA THR A 64 -3.72 -1.52 -11.39
C THR A 64 -2.29 -1.85 -11.80
N PHE A 65 -1.44 -0.82 -11.98
CA PHE A 65 -0.09 -0.97 -12.50
C PHE A 65 0.96 -0.91 -11.39
N GLY A 66 2.02 -1.72 -11.56
CA GLY A 66 3.16 -1.78 -10.63
C GLY A 66 2.82 -2.37 -9.26
N ASN A 67 3.83 -2.54 -8.43
CA ASN A 67 3.70 -2.94 -7.04
C ASN A 67 3.92 -1.75 -6.09
N PHE A 68 3.95 -1.99 -4.78
CA PHE A 68 4.14 -0.92 -3.81
C PHE A 68 5.52 -0.24 -3.92
N GLY A 69 6.55 -0.97 -4.38
CA GLY A 69 7.87 -0.39 -4.68
C GLY A 69 7.83 0.67 -5.78
N ALA A 70 7.10 0.40 -6.88
CA ALA A 70 6.89 1.38 -7.94
C ALA A 70 6.13 2.62 -7.45
N THR A 71 5.16 2.42 -6.55
CA THR A 71 4.44 3.53 -5.89
C THR A 71 5.40 4.39 -5.07
N CYS A 72 6.25 3.76 -4.24
CA CYS A 72 7.28 4.46 -3.46
C CYS A 72 8.29 5.22 -4.34
N LYS A 73 8.67 4.67 -5.50
CA LYS A 73 9.56 5.35 -6.45
C LYS A 73 8.91 6.60 -7.05
N THR A 74 7.63 6.50 -7.39
CA THR A 74 6.86 7.64 -7.90
C THR A 74 6.73 8.74 -6.83
N ILE A 75 6.56 8.36 -5.56
CA ILE A 75 6.55 9.31 -4.42
C ILE A 75 7.90 10.03 -4.31
N GLU A 76 9.01 9.31 -4.37
CA GLU A 76 10.36 9.90 -4.33
C GLU A 76 10.55 10.93 -5.45
N GLN A 77 10.18 10.56 -6.68
CA GLN A 77 10.28 11.44 -7.85
C GLN A 77 9.43 12.70 -7.69
N LYS A 78 8.17 12.58 -7.27
CA LYS A 78 7.27 13.72 -7.09
C LYS A 78 7.72 14.68 -5.99
N ARG A 79 8.30 14.15 -4.90
CA ARG A 79 8.84 14.99 -3.82
C ARG A 79 10.10 15.75 -4.22
N GLY A 80 10.71 15.39 -5.36
CA GLY A 80 11.99 15.96 -5.78
C GLY A 80 13.09 15.70 -4.74
N ASP A 81 12.98 14.58 -4.01
CA ASP A 81 13.93 14.21 -2.96
C ASP A 81 15.32 14.07 -3.60
N LYS A 82 16.20 15.03 -3.32
CA LYS A 82 17.59 14.97 -3.74
C LYS A 82 18.37 14.08 -2.78
N ARG A 83 19.35 13.33 -3.31
CA ARG A 83 20.38 12.70 -2.47
C ARG A 83 21.09 13.82 -1.71
N GLY A 84 21.27 13.65 -0.40
CA GLY A 84 22.00 14.63 0.40
C GLY A 84 23.47 14.70 0.00
N ASP A 85 24.17 15.77 0.39
CA ASP A 85 25.58 16.04 0.04
C ASP A 85 26.54 14.86 0.27
N ASP A 86 26.25 13.99 1.24
CA ASP A 86 27.05 12.81 1.55
C ASP A 86 26.82 11.60 0.61
N ASN A 87 26.21 11.79 -0.57
CA ASN A 87 25.81 10.69 -1.45
C ASN A 87 24.85 9.68 -0.76
N LYS A 88 24.16 10.14 0.29
CA LYS A 88 23.28 9.35 1.14
C LYS A 88 21.93 9.12 0.44
N LEU A 89 21.34 7.96 0.72
CA LEU A 89 19.98 7.57 0.32
C LEU A 89 18.99 8.73 0.52
N THR A 90 18.03 8.86 -0.39
CA THR A 90 16.99 9.87 -0.24
C THR A 90 16.15 9.61 1.03
N PRO A 91 15.47 10.63 1.59
CA PRO A 91 14.58 10.43 2.73
C PRO A 91 13.51 9.36 2.47
N THR A 92 12.97 9.30 1.25
CA THR A 92 11.98 8.30 0.84
C THR A 92 12.60 6.90 0.70
N GLU A 93 13.78 6.81 0.10
CA GLU A 93 14.54 5.56 -0.06
C GLU A 93 14.93 4.94 1.29
N ARG A 94 15.37 5.75 2.27
CA ARG A 94 15.63 5.29 3.65
C ARG A 94 14.37 4.73 4.32
N ARG A 95 13.23 5.41 4.18
CA ARG A 95 11.94 4.93 4.72
C ARG A 95 11.54 3.60 4.07
N PHE A 96 11.77 3.48 2.77
CA PHE A 96 11.46 2.27 2.02
C PHE A 96 12.37 1.09 2.42
N GLN A 97 13.67 1.31 2.64
CA GLN A 97 14.56 0.29 3.19
C GLN A 97 14.06 -0.25 4.54
N HIS A 98 13.71 0.64 5.47
CA HIS A 98 13.16 0.20 6.75
C HIS A 98 11.82 -0.52 6.63
N LEU A 99 11.04 -0.24 5.59
CA LEU A 99 9.80 -0.99 5.29
C LEU A 99 10.12 -2.40 4.79
N LEU A 100 11.15 -2.58 3.96
CA LEU A 100 11.57 -3.90 3.48
C LEU A 100 12.17 -4.75 4.60
N SER A 101 12.86 -4.14 5.56
CA SER A 101 13.41 -4.83 6.73
C SER A 101 12.35 -5.27 7.74
N ALA A 102 11.12 -4.74 7.66
CA ALA A 102 10.07 -5.06 8.62
C ALA A 102 9.50 -6.47 8.41
N GLU A 103 9.30 -7.17 9.53
CA GLU A 103 8.61 -8.45 9.54
C GLU A 103 7.09 -8.27 9.45
N ARG A 104 6.38 -9.37 9.12
CA ARG A 104 4.92 -9.36 9.04
C ARG A 104 4.34 -9.04 10.42
N GLY A 105 3.48 -8.03 10.48
CA GLY A 105 2.80 -7.63 11.71
C GLY A 105 2.50 -6.13 11.72
N ASP A 106 2.25 -5.61 12.91
CA ASP A 106 1.85 -4.21 13.11
C ASP A 106 2.93 -3.22 12.67
N GLU A 107 4.21 -3.58 12.78
CA GLU A 107 5.30 -2.71 12.33
C GLU A 107 5.24 -2.47 10.81
N LEU A 108 5.11 -3.54 10.02
CA LEU A 108 4.97 -3.46 8.57
C LEU A 108 3.71 -2.65 8.19
N ASN A 109 2.58 -2.94 8.82
CA ASN A 109 1.32 -2.23 8.58
C ASN A 109 1.47 -0.72 8.87
N ASN A 110 2.09 -0.37 10.00
CA ASN A 110 2.33 1.03 10.35
C ASN A 110 3.27 1.73 9.35
N ARG A 111 4.30 1.05 8.85
CA ARG A 111 5.21 1.59 7.83
C ARG A 111 4.50 1.80 6.49
N ILE A 112 3.69 0.84 6.05
CA ILE A 112 2.87 0.96 4.83
C ILE A 112 1.87 2.10 4.96
N LEU A 113 1.18 2.21 6.09
CA LEU A 113 0.23 3.30 6.35
C LEU A 113 0.90 4.67 6.17
N ARG A 114 2.09 4.87 6.74
CA ARG A 114 2.85 6.12 6.58
C ARG A 114 3.21 6.40 5.12
N MET A 115 3.55 5.37 4.35
CA MET A 115 3.85 5.51 2.92
C MET A 115 2.59 5.80 2.10
N VAL A 116 1.43 5.23 2.43
CA VAL A 116 0.15 5.54 1.76
C VAL A 116 -0.32 6.97 2.08
N LEU A 117 -0.14 7.43 3.31
CA LEU A 117 -0.40 8.83 3.67
C LEU A 117 0.52 9.80 2.91
N MET A 118 1.75 9.37 2.64
CA MET A 118 2.67 10.12 1.78
C MET A 118 2.23 10.08 0.32
N ALA A 119 1.76 8.93 -0.19
CA ALA A 119 1.20 8.82 -1.53
C ALA A 119 0.02 9.79 -1.71
N LYS A 120 -0.86 9.85 -0.72
CA LYS A 120 -1.98 10.80 -0.67
C LYS A 120 -1.53 12.26 -0.76
N SER A 121 -0.53 12.67 0.01
CA SER A 121 -0.06 14.06 -0.01
C SER A 121 0.58 14.46 -1.34
N GLN A 122 1.05 13.49 -2.12
CA GLN A 122 1.67 13.68 -3.44
C GLN A 122 0.71 13.36 -4.61
N GLY A 123 -0.55 12.98 -4.33
CA GLY A 123 -1.50 12.51 -5.34
C GLY A 123 -0.95 11.35 -6.18
N VAL A 124 -0.32 10.37 -5.54
CA VAL A 124 0.19 9.16 -6.19
C VAL A 124 -0.80 8.02 -5.95
N PRO A 125 -1.35 7.39 -7.00
CA PRO A 125 -2.28 6.28 -6.84
C PRO A 125 -1.54 5.02 -6.36
N VAL A 126 -2.25 4.16 -5.61
CA VAL A 126 -1.68 2.93 -5.02
C VAL A 126 -2.32 1.69 -5.63
N ASN A 127 -1.53 0.65 -5.92
CA ASN A 127 -2.06 -0.64 -6.35
C ASN A 127 -2.49 -1.51 -5.16
N TYR A 128 -3.72 -1.30 -4.70
CA TYR A 128 -4.29 -2.01 -3.54
C TYR A 128 -4.49 -3.51 -3.77
N GLU A 129 -4.79 -3.94 -5.00
CA GLU A 129 -4.94 -5.36 -5.35
C GLU A 129 -3.61 -6.11 -5.24
N LYS A 130 -2.55 -5.52 -5.80
CA LYS A 130 -1.20 -6.08 -5.68
C LYS A 130 -0.71 -6.01 -4.24
N LEU A 131 -0.99 -4.92 -3.53
CA LEU A 131 -0.64 -4.76 -2.12
C LEU A 131 -1.30 -5.82 -1.23
N GLU A 132 -2.59 -6.09 -1.40
CA GLU A 132 -3.31 -7.15 -0.66
C GLU A 132 -2.64 -8.51 -0.88
N THR A 133 -2.35 -8.84 -2.14
CA THR A 133 -1.71 -10.11 -2.51
C THR A 133 -0.30 -10.22 -1.93
N ASP A 134 0.50 -9.16 -2.05
CA ASP A 134 1.89 -9.15 -1.57
C ASP A 134 1.95 -9.20 -0.03
N LEU A 135 1.01 -8.57 0.68
CA LEU A 135 0.89 -8.66 2.13
C LEU A 135 0.43 -10.04 2.61
N LYS A 136 -0.47 -10.69 1.88
CA LYS A 136 -0.94 -12.04 2.19
C LYS A 136 0.20 -13.06 2.10
N TYR A 137 1.11 -12.89 1.13
CA TYR A 137 2.24 -13.78 0.87
C TYR A 137 3.59 -13.11 1.18
N TRP A 138 3.62 -12.25 2.20
CA TRP A 138 4.82 -11.49 2.57
C TRP A 138 5.99 -12.43 2.87
N SER A 139 7.05 -12.31 2.09
CA SER A 139 8.24 -13.16 2.10
C SER A 139 9.42 -12.40 1.50
N ASP A 140 10.63 -12.95 1.62
CA ASP A 140 11.82 -12.30 1.05
C ASP A 140 11.75 -12.15 -0.47
N LYS A 141 11.05 -13.06 -1.16
CA LYS A 141 10.74 -12.89 -2.59
C LYS A 141 9.95 -11.61 -2.86
N LYS A 142 8.94 -11.30 -2.05
CA LYS A 142 8.13 -10.08 -2.18
C LYS A 142 8.92 -8.82 -1.85
N LYS A 143 9.80 -8.88 -0.84
CA LYS A 143 10.74 -7.78 -0.54
C LYS A 143 11.63 -7.49 -1.75
N THR A 144 12.17 -8.52 -2.40
CA THR A 144 13.00 -8.37 -3.60
C THR A 144 12.22 -7.84 -4.79
N GLU A 145 10.98 -8.29 -5.02
CA GLU A 145 10.11 -7.74 -6.08
C GLU A 145 9.79 -6.24 -5.84
N TRP A 146 9.53 -5.86 -4.59
CA TRP A 146 9.32 -4.46 -4.22
C TRP A 146 10.60 -3.62 -4.38
N ALA A 147 11.74 -4.17 -3.97
CA ALA A 147 13.05 -3.55 -4.15
C ALA A 147 13.38 -3.32 -5.64
N ALA A 148 13.20 -4.33 -6.48
CA ALA A 148 13.43 -4.24 -7.91
C ALA A 148 12.56 -3.14 -8.54
N ALA A 149 11.27 -3.10 -8.23
CA ALA A 149 10.39 -2.04 -8.75
C ALA A 149 10.79 -0.62 -8.30
N PHE A 150 11.46 -0.48 -7.16
CA PHE A 150 11.93 0.81 -6.66
C PHE A 150 13.27 1.25 -7.29
N TRP A 151 14.27 0.36 -7.30
CA TRP A 151 15.63 0.67 -7.74
C TRP A 151 15.90 0.39 -9.22
N THR A 152 15.17 -0.54 -9.83
CA THR A 152 15.31 -0.92 -11.24
C THR A 152 13.99 -0.76 -12.02
N PRO A 153 13.39 0.45 -12.05
CA PRO A 153 12.07 0.70 -12.66
C PRO A 153 12.00 0.44 -14.17
N GLY A 154 13.11 0.09 -14.85
CA GLY A 154 13.16 -0.27 -16.28
C GLY A 154 13.46 -1.74 -16.59
N VAL A 155 13.67 -2.61 -15.60
CA VAL A 155 13.99 -4.03 -15.85
C VAL A 155 12.72 -4.91 -15.88
N ALA A 156 11.66 -4.51 -15.19
CA ALA A 156 10.41 -5.27 -15.14
C ALA A 156 9.63 -5.30 -16.47
N THR A 157 9.94 -4.41 -17.41
CA THR A 157 9.36 -4.39 -18.77
C THR A 157 10.11 -5.27 -19.78
N ALA A 158 11.24 -5.88 -19.41
CA ALA A 158 12.06 -6.67 -20.34
C ALA A 158 11.81 -8.20 -20.25
N THR A 159 10.98 -8.67 -19.33
CA THR A 159 10.83 -10.12 -19.08
C THR A 159 9.60 -10.75 -19.74
N GLU A 160 8.79 -9.98 -20.49
CA GLU A 160 7.60 -10.50 -21.21
C GLU A 160 7.82 -10.62 -22.75
N GLU A 161 9.01 -10.36 -23.29
CA GLU A 161 9.29 -10.49 -24.74
C GLU A 161 10.09 -11.72 -25.16
N VAL A 162 10.33 -12.70 -24.27
CA VAL A 162 10.96 -13.97 -24.69
C VAL A 162 10.36 -15.17 -23.95
N ALA A 163 9.30 -15.75 -24.53
CA ALA A 163 8.99 -17.18 -24.50
C ALA A 163 7.94 -17.53 -25.57
#